data_AF-A0A2P5N772-F1
#
_entry.id   AF-A0A2P5N772-F1
#
_cell.length_a   1.000
_cell.length_b   1.000
_cell.length_c   1.000
_cell.angle_alpha   90.00
_cell.angle_beta   90.00
_cell.angle_gamma   90.00
#
_symmetry.space_group_name_H-M   'P 1'
#
loop_
_entity.id
_entity.type
_entity.pdbx_description
1 polymer ?
#
loop_
_entity_poly.entity_id
_entity_poly.type
_entity_poly.pdbx_seq_one_letter_code
_entity_poly.pdbx_strand_id
1 'polypeptide(L)'
;MTPLKPYLIRAIYEWIVDNHFTPHLLVNAEYPGVELPQDFIENGRIVLNVRPQAIQGLSLGNDEVEFNARFAGRAMRIIAPMGA
;
A
#
# COMPACT_ATOMS: atom_id res chain seq x y z
N MET A 1 -2.05 -1.59 24.13
CA MET A 1 -2.37 -2.80 23.33
C MET A 1 -1.93 -2.55 21.91
N THR A 2 -1.34 -3.53 21.22
CA THR A 2 -0.88 -3.36 19.83
C THR A 2 -2.07 -3.41 18.87
N PRO A 3 -2.17 -2.53 17.85
CA PRO A 3 -3.26 -2.55 16.87
C PRO A 3 -3.30 -3.86 16.06
N LEU A 4 -4.51 -4.36 15.79
CA LEU A 4 -4.72 -5.60 15.02
C LEU A 4 -4.53 -5.42 13.50
N LYS A 5 -4.90 -4.23 12.97
CA LYS A 5 -4.88 -3.90 11.53
C LYS A 5 -3.59 -4.34 10.79
N PRO A 6 -2.36 -4.01 11.24
CA PRO A 6 -1.15 -4.38 10.52
C PRO A 6 -0.95 -5.90 10.38
N TYR A 7 -1.36 -6.67 11.39
CA TYR A 7 -1.26 -8.13 11.36
C TYR A 7 -2.25 -8.75 10.38
N LEU A 8 -3.49 -8.23 10.33
CA LEU A 8 -4.48 -8.67 9.36
C LEU A 8 -4.07 -8.35 7.92
N ILE A 9 -3.49 -7.16 7.68
CA ILE A 9 -3.00 -6.78 6.36
C ILE A 9 -1.94 -7.78 5.87
N ARG A 10 -0.95 -8.13 6.72
CA ARG A 10 0.06 -9.14 6.37
C ARG A 10 -0.55 -10.51 6.06
N ALA A 11 -1.42 -11.00 6.93
CA ALA A 11 -2.07 -12.31 6.75
C ALA A 11 -2.92 -12.37 5.47
N ILE A 12 -3.69 -11.32 5.19
CA ILE A 12 -4.51 -11.22 3.97
C ILE A 12 -3.61 -11.09 2.73
N TYR A 13 -2.56 -10.27 2.80
CA TYR A 13 -1.61 -10.11 1.70
C TYR A 13 -0.97 -11.45 1.31
N GLU A 14 -0.42 -12.18 2.28
CA GLU A 14 0.18 -13.51 2.08
C GLU A 14 -0.84 -14.47 1.45
N TRP A 15 -2.04 -14.55 2.01
CA TRP A 15 -3.10 -15.40 1.47
C TRP A 15 -3.47 -15.05 0.02
N ILE A 16 -3.60 -13.76 -0.32
CA ILE A 16 -3.90 -13.33 -1.69
C ILE A 16 -2.77 -13.75 -2.66
N VAL A 17 -1.51 -13.56 -2.26
CA VAL A 17 -0.34 -13.88 -3.09
C VAL A 17 -0.19 -15.39 -3.29
N ASP A 18 -0.35 -16.18 -2.24
CA ASP A 18 -0.28 -17.65 -2.29
C ASP A 18 -1.36 -18.25 -3.21
N ASN A 19 -2.51 -17.59 -3.30
CA ASN A 19 -3.60 -17.98 -4.20
C ASN A 19 -3.48 -17.35 -5.60
N HIS A 20 -2.33 -16.76 -5.93
CA HIS A 20 -2.03 -16.15 -7.23
C HIS A 20 -3.00 -15.03 -7.65
N PHE A 21 -3.60 -14.34 -6.68
CA PHE A 21 -4.45 -13.17 -6.91
C PHE A 21 -3.63 -11.86 -6.91
N THR A 22 -4.30 -10.74 -7.19
CA THR A 22 -3.69 -9.40 -7.18
C THR A 22 -4.05 -8.67 -5.88
N PRO A 23 -3.11 -8.47 -4.96
CA PRO A 23 -3.37 -7.68 -3.76
C PRO A 23 -3.47 -6.20 -4.14
N HIS A 24 -4.53 -5.56 -3.66
CA HIS A 24 -4.78 -4.12 -3.82
C HIS A 24 -4.94 -3.50 -2.44
N LEU A 25 -4.35 -2.31 -2.27
CA LEU A 25 -4.44 -1.53 -1.04
C LEU A 25 -5.22 -0.24 -1.33
N LEU A 26 -6.32 -0.02 -0.63
CA LEU A 26 -7.03 1.26 -0.63
C LEU A 26 -6.46 2.13 0.47
N VAL A 27 -6.07 3.35 0.14
CA VAL A 27 -5.46 4.31 1.08
C VAL A 27 -6.24 5.62 1.05
N ASN A 28 -6.52 6.18 2.22
CA ASN A 28 -6.98 7.55 2.39
C ASN A 28 -5.82 8.51 2.13
N ALA A 29 -5.89 9.22 1.01
CA ALA A 29 -4.83 10.13 0.58
C ALA A 29 -4.83 11.48 1.34
N GLU A 30 -5.84 11.73 2.17
CA GLU A 30 -5.91 12.92 3.03
C GLU A 30 -5.32 12.66 4.43
N TYR A 31 -4.90 11.43 4.72
CA TYR A 31 -4.32 11.07 6.02
C TYR A 31 -2.92 11.73 6.20
N PRO A 32 -2.61 12.34 7.36
CA PRO A 32 -1.31 12.96 7.58
C PRO A 32 -0.13 11.97 7.43
N GLY A 33 0.92 12.39 6.72
CA GLY A 33 2.13 11.58 6.55
C GLY A 33 2.10 10.57 5.40
N VAL A 34 1.07 10.59 4.54
CA VAL A 34 1.09 9.82 3.30
C VAL A 34 2.07 10.43 2.29
N GLU A 35 2.81 9.57 1.59
CA GLU A 35 3.58 9.93 0.40
C GLU A 35 2.99 9.13 -0.79
N LEU A 36 2.23 9.82 -1.64
CA LEU A 36 1.43 9.21 -2.72
C LEU A 36 1.50 10.05 -4.00
N PRO A 37 1.32 9.42 -5.18
CA PRO A 37 1.31 10.12 -6.46
C PRO A 37 0.00 10.91 -6.62
N GLN A 38 0.09 12.22 -6.46
CA GLN A 38 -1.08 13.10 -6.36
C GLN A 38 -2.00 13.06 -7.59
N ASP A 39 -1.42 12.89 -8.79
CA ASP A 39 -2.15 12.83 -10.06
C ASP A 39 -3.09 11.62 -10.19
N PHE A 40 -2.98 10.62 -9.30
CA PHE A 40 -3.74 9.36 -9.33
C PHE A 40 -4.74 9.24 -8.17
N ILE A 41 -4.92 10.30 -7.39
CA ILE A 41 -5.89 10.35 -6.29
C ILE A 41 -7.27 10.67 -6.84
N GLU A 42 -8.25 9.87 -6.46
CA GLU A 42 -9.66 10.06 -6.82
C GLU A 42 -10.52 10.08 -5.55
N ASN A 43 -11.27 11.16 -5.35
CA ASN A 43 -12.17 11.32 -4.19
C ASN A 43 -11.46 11.09 -2.84
N GLY A 44 -10.29 11.73 -2.65
CA GLY A 44 -9.49 11.64 -1.43
C GLY A 44 -8.86 10.26 -1.18
N ARG A 45 -8.89 9.35 -2.16
CA ARG A 45 -8.41 7.97 -2.01
C ARG A 45 -7.58 7.54 -3.21
N ILE A 46 -6.74 6.53 -3.00
CA ILE A 46 -6.01 5.86 -4.07
C ILE A 46 -6.04 4.35 -3.86
N VAL A 47 -6.19 3.60 -4.96
CA VAL A 47 -6.05 2.14 -4.97
C VAL A 47 -4.69 1.81 -5.56
N LEU A 48 -3.88 1.09 -4.79
CA LEU A 48 -2.52 0.72 -5.14
C LEU A 48 -2.45 -0.78 -5.40
N ASN A 49 -1.93 -1.15 -6.57
CA ASN A 49 -1.58 -2.55 -6.86
C ASN A 49 -0.27 -2.89 -6.13
N VAL A 50 -0.33 -3.82 -5.19
CA VAL A 50 0.83 -4.25 -4.37
C VAL A 50 1.27 -5.67 -4.70
N ARG A 51 0.92 -6.18 -5.89
CA ARG A 51 1.40 -7.47 -6.38
C ARG A 51 2.93 -7.47 -6.47
N PRO A 52 3.64 -8.55 -6.07
CA PRO A 52 5.11 -8.58 -6.04
C PRO A 52 5.81 -8.14 -7.34
N GLN A 53 5.24 -8.43 -8.51
CA GLN A 53 5.83 -8.01 -9.79
C GLN A 53 5.60 -6.53 -10.15
N ALA A 54 4.68 -5.84 -9.48
CA ALA A 54 4.34 -4.44 -9.75
C ALA A 54 5.12 -3.45 -8.87
N ILE A 55 5.77 -3.95 -7.80
CA ILE A 55 6.40 -3.13 -6.77
C ILE A 55 7.80 -3.64 -6.41
N GLN A 56 8.57 -2.83 -5.70
CA GLN A 56 9.89 -3.20 -5.16
C GLN A 56 10.04 -2.73 -3.72
N GLY A 57 10.74 -3.53 -2.92
CA GLY A 57 11.05 -3.18 -1.53
C GLY A 57 9.82 -3.05 -0.64
N LEU A 58 8.85 -3.96 -0.78
CA LEU A 58 7.66 -3.97 0.06
C LEU A 58 8.03 -4.16 1.54
N SER A 59 7.59 -3.23 2.37
CA SER A 59 7.59 -3.31 3.83
C SER A 59 6.16 -3.20 4.34
N LEU A 60 5.66 -4.25 4.98
CA LEU A 60 4.37 -4.26 5.68
C LEU A 60 4.61 -4.09 7.18
N GLY A 61 4.93 -2.86 7.58
CA GLY A 61 5.26 -2.51 8.97
C GLY A 61 4.05 -2.47 9.90
N ASN A 62 4.30 -2.19 11.18
CA ASN A 62 3.22 -1.95 12.15
C ASN A 62 2.68 -0.52 12.06
N ASP A 63 3.54 0.44 11.73
CA ASP A 63 3.21 1.86 11.71
C ASP A 63 2.86 2.35 10.30
N GLU A 64 3.43 1.74 9.26
CA GLU A 64 3.22 2.13 7.86
C GLU A 64 3.48 0.97 6.89
N VAL A 65 2.95 1.13 5.68
CA VAL A 65 3.26 0.32 4.49
C VAL A 65 4.15 1.16 3.58
N GLU A 66 5.27 0.60 3.15
CA GLU A 66 6.21 1.26 2.23
C GLU A 66 6.51 0.35 1.04
N PHE A 67 6.60 0.94 -0.16
CA PHE A 67 7.15 0.27 -1.34
C PHE A 67 7.49 1.29 -2.44
N ASN A 68 8.19 0.84 -3.47
CA ASN A 68 8.41 1.59 -4.70
C ASN A 68 7.56 1.01 -5.83
N ALA A 69 6.93 1.87 -6.63
CA ALA A 69 6.12 1.48 -7.79
C ALA A 69 6.33 2.45 -8.96
N ARG A 70 5.78 2.13 -10.13
CA ARG A 70 5.83 3.01 -11.31
C ARG A 70 4.45 3.55 -11.66
N PHE A 71 4.34 4.86 -11.74
CA PHE A 71 3.13 5.57 -12.17
C PHE A 71 3.43 6.32 -13.46
N ALA A 72 2.68 6.06 -14.53
CA ALA A 72 2.97 6.56 -15.88
C ALA A 72 4.45 6.37 -16.29
N GLY A 73 5.04 5.23 -15.91
CA GLY A 73 6.43 4.90 -16.20
C GLY A 73 7.47 5.61 -15.33
N ARG A 74 7.10 6.46 -14.37
CA ARG A 74 8.02 7.11 -13.42
C ARG A 74 8.06 6.33 -12.11
N ALA A 75 9.25 6.03 -11.61
CA ALA A 75 9.42 5.37 -10.32
C ALA A 75 9.10 6.35 -9.18
N MET A 76 8.33 5.91 -8.20
CA MET A 76 7.91 6.70 -7.05
C MET A 76 7.90 5.83 -5.79
N ARG A 77 8.30 6.43 -4.68
CA ARG A 77 8.18 5.85 -3.34
C ARG A 77 6.76 6.09 -2.83
N ILE A 78 6.20 5.08 -2.19
CA ILE A 78 4.88 5.11 -1.56
C ILE A 78 5.07 4.87 -0.07
N ILE A 79 4.51 5.74 0.75
CA ILE A 79 4.39 5.57 2.20
C ILE A 79 2.93 5.77 2.58
N ALA A 80 2.34 4.78 3.25
CA ALA A 80 0.98 4.83 3.76
C ALA A 80 0.97 4.47 5.24
N PRO A 81 0.75 5.44 6.15
CA PRO A 81 0.58 5.16 7.57
C PRO A 81 -0.55 4.15 7.81
N MET A 82 -0.43 3.32 8.84
CA MET A 82 -1.40 2.26 9.13
C MET A 82 -2.81 2.79 9.42
N GLY A 83 -2.93 4.06 9.83
CA GLY A 83 -4.22 4.74 10.02
C GLY A 83 -4.88 5.25 8.74
N ALA A 84 -4.14 5.31 7.63
CA ALA A 84 -4.64 5.73 6.32
C ALA A 84 -5.55 4.66 5.69
#